data_AF-A0A4Q2ZKC6-F1
#
_entry.id   AF-A0A4Q2ZKC6-F1
#
_cell.length_a   1.000
_cell.length_b   1.000
_cell.length_c   1.000
_cell.angle_alpha   90.00
_cell.angle_beta   90.00
_cell.angle_gamma   90.00
#
_symmetry.space_group_name_H-M   'P 1'
#
loop_
_entity.id
_entity.type
_entity.pdbx_description
1 polymer ?
#
loop_
_entity_poly.entity_id
_entity_poly.type
_entity_poly.pdbx_seq_one_letter_code
_entity_poly.pdbx_strand_id
1 'polypeptide(L)'
;PALTRGADWICTYKCALRLWPGSPRFSNQYLRYWRMPEGMDHERGLPAHRAFPDAYVTAFHLRDMLNQASVEQLIAWSKEPALEPRVRYGPDRGREYSELDEDVLAAFMNDRDPDIRFSAATEMARRQGGGAIKRNGPAPQDLLL
;
A
#
# COMPACT_ATOMS: atom_id res chain seq x y z
N PRO A 1 -17.19 0.86 -12.18
CA PRO A 1 -17.80 -0.48 -12.05
C PRO A 1 -19.33 -0.35 -12.00
N ALA A 2 -20.11 -1.39 -12.34
CA ALA A 2 -21.57 -1.27 -12.41
C ALA A 2 -22.22 -0.77 -11.09
N LEU A 3 -21.66 -1.16 -9.94
CA LEU A 3 -22.13 -0.77 -8.61
C LEU A 3 -21.86 0.69 -8.25
N THR A 4 -20.89 1.35 -8.91
CA THR A 4 -20.50 2.74 -8.61
C THR A 4 -21.12 3.76 -9.57
N ARG A 5 -21.88 3.31 -10.59
CA ARG A 5 -22.46 4.18 -11.64
C ARG A 5 -21.45 5.16 -12.28
N GLY A 6 -20.20 4.73 -12.41
CA GLY A 6 -19.13 5.56 -12.99
C GLY A 6 -18.49 6.56 -12.02
N ALA A 7 -18.89 6.58 -10.75
CA ALA A 7 -18.21 7.38 -9.73
C ALA A 7 -16.75 6.92 -9.55
N ASP A 8 -15.86 7.89 -9.39
CA ASP A 8 -14.50 7.66 -8.93
C ASP A 8 -14.51 7.07 -7.52
N TRP A 9 -13.57 6.18 -7.25
CA TRP A 9 -13.48 5.48 -5.97
C TRP A 9 -12.08 5.54 -5.40
N ILE A 10 -12.00 5.60 -4.07
CA ILE A 10 -10.76 5.47 -3.34
C ILE A 10 -10.57 4.01 -2.97
N CYS A 11 -9.49 3.42 -3.46
CA CYS A 11 -9.01 2.11 -3.06
C CYS A 11 -8.04 2.28 -1.89
N THR A 12 -8.52 2.06 -0.66
CA THR A 12 -7.71 2.20 0.56
C THR A 12 -6.50 1.25 0.56
N TYR A 13 -6.58 0.08 -0.07
CA TYR A 13 -5.41 -0.80 -0.27
C TYR A 13 -4.30 -0.12 -1.07
N LYS A 14 -4.59 0.37 -2.27
CA LYS A 14 -3.59 1.03 -3.13
C LYS A 14 -3.04 2.31 -2.49
N CYS A 15 -3.90 3.05 -1.79
CA CYS A 15 -3.47 4.23 -1.06
C CYS A 15 -2.54 3.87 0.12
N ALA A 16 -2.81 2.78 0.83
CA ALA A 16 -1.95 2.31 1.92
C ALA A 16 -0.55 1.92 1.42
N LEU A 17 -0.42 1.31 0.25
CA LEU A 17 0.89 1.00 -0.35
C LEU A 17 1.74 2.26 -0.59
N ARG A 18 1.08 3.38 -0.94
CA ARG A 18 1.73 4.68 -1.21
C ARG A 18 2.10 5.41 0.08
N LEU A 19 1.15 5.48 1.00
CA LEU A 19 1.30 6.25 2.24
C LEU A 19 2.11 5.51 3.28
N TRP A 20 1.95 4.18 3.37
CA TRP A 20 2.49 3.35 4.45
C TRP A 20 3.32 2.16 3.94
N PRO A 21 4.30 2.36 3.03
CA PRO A 21 5.07 1.27 2.41
C PRO A 21 5.87 0.44 3.42
N GLY A 22 6.18 1.01 4.60
CA GLY A 22 6.84 0.30 5.70
C GLY A 22 5.99 -0.78 6.37
N SER A 23 4.68 -0.84 6.11
CA SER A 23 3.83 -1.86 6.73
C SER A 23 4.16 -3.26 6.23
N PRO A 24 4.39 -4.26 7.12
CA PRO A 24 4.70 -5.62 6.68
C PRO A 24 3.58 -6.29 5.88
N ARG A 25 2.32 -5.91 6.12
CA ARG A 25 1.13 -6.41 5.43
C ARG A 25 0.09 -5.31 5.29
N PHE A 26 -0.78 -5.43 4.29
CA PHE A 26 -1.77 -4.40 3.95
C PHE A 26 -3.21 -4.89 4.07
N SER A 27 -3.46 -6.00 4.78
CA SER A 27 -4.83 -6.38 5.07
C SER A 27 -5.47 -5.36 6.02
N ASN A 28 -6.75 -5.10 5.82
CA ASN A 28 -7.50 -4.08 6.58
C ASN A 28 -7.33 -4.25 8.11
N GLN A 29 -7.45 -5.50 8.56
CA GLN A 29 -7.36 -5.90 9.97
C GLN A 29 -5.92 -5.87 10.50
N TYR A 30 -4.92 -6.15 9.66
CA TYR A 30 -3.52 -5.98 10.06
C TYR A 30 -3.21 -4.49 10.24
N LEU A 31 -3.62 -3.66 9.27
CA LEU A 31 -3.42 -2.21 9.34
C LEU A 31 -4.13 -1.60 10.55
N ARG A 32 -5.28 -2.12 11.00
CA ARG A 32 -5.90 -1.68 12.26
C ARG A 32 -4.92 -1.78 13.42
N TYR A 33 -4.31 -2.94 13.62
CA TYR A 33 -3.39 -3.16 14.73
C TYR A 33 -2.06 -2.43 14.53
N TRP A 34 -1.54 -2.41 13.31
CA TRP A 34 -0.25 -1.77 13.02
C TRP A 34 -0.32 -0.23 13.08
N ARG A 35 -1.45 0.37 12.70
CA ARG A 35 -1.65 1.82 12.70
C ARG A 35 -2.18 2.37 14.02
N MET A 36 -3.00 1.60 14.72
CA MET A 36 -3.76 2.04 15.89
C MET A 36 -4.46 3.41 15.67
N PRO A 37 -5.40 3.53 14.70
CA PRO A 37 -6.00 4.81 14.36
C PRO A 37 -6.61 5.52 15.57
N GLU A 38 -6.25 6.79 15.76
CA GLU A 38 -6.69 7.57 16.92
C GLU A 38 -8.21 7.62 17.03
N GLY A 39 -8.75 7.43 18.24
CA GLY A 39 -10.18 7.49 18.54
C GLY A 39 -10.99 6.28 18.03
N MET A 40 -10.32 5.23 17.53
CA MET A 40 -10.99 3.99 17.12
C MET A 40 -11.28 3.11 18.34
N ASP A 41 -12.54 2.79 18.58
CA ASP A 41 -12.93 1.68 19.46
C ASP A 41 -12.56 0.33 18.80
N HIS A 42 -11.59 -0.38 19.35
CA HIS A 42 -11.03 -1.61 18.77
C HIS A 42 -12.05 -2.74 18.69
N GLU A 43 -12.94 -2.88 19.68
CA GLU A 43 -13.92 -3.98 19.75
C GLU A 43 -14.98 -3.86 18.64
N ARG A 44 -15.32 -2.63 18.22
CA ARG A 44 -16.22 -2.39 17.07
C ARG A 44 -15.65 -2.85 15.74
N GLY A 45 -14.33 -2.98 15.65
CA GLY A 45 -13.65 -3.56 14.50
C GLY A 45 -13.69 -5.09 14.46
N LEU A 46 -14.34 -5.74 15.42
CA LEU A 46 -14.44 -7.19 15.55
C LEU A 46 -15.89 -7.70 15.49
N PRO A 47 -16.11 -8.97 15.11
CA PRO A 47 -15.11 -9.88 14.55
C PRO A 47 -14.75 -9.49 13.11
N ALA A 48 -13.51 -9.77 12.71
CA ALA A 48 -13.03 -9.56 11.35
C ALA A 48 -13.88 -10.31 10.31
N HIS A 49 -13.84 -9.87 9.05
CA HIS A 49 -14.57 -10.51 7.94
C HIS A 49 -16.09 -10.40 8.09
N ARG A 50 -16.55 -9.31 8.72
CA ARG A 50 -17.95 -8.94 8.85
C ARG A 50 -18.14 -7.54 8.30
N ALA A 51 -19.27 -7.33 7.63
CA ALA A 51 -19.55 -6.09 6.90
C ALA A 51 -19.37 -4.84 7.77
N PHE A 52 -20.01 -4.77 8.94
CA PHE A 52 -19.90 -3.61 9.83
C PHE A 52 -18.48 -3.42 10.39
N PRO A 53 -17.86 -4.43 11.05
CA PRO A 53 -16.49 -4.33 11.53
C PRO A 53 -15.47 -3.90 10.47
N ASP A 54 -15.51 -4.47 9.27
CA ASP A 54 -14.57 -4.13 8.20
C ASP A 54 -14.82 -2.72 7.63
N ALA A 55 -16.09 -2.30 7.50
CA ALA A 55 -16.44 -0.95 7.07
C ALA A 55 -15.98 0.09 8.11
N TYR A 56 -16.17 -0.19 9.40
CA TYR A 56 -15.72 0.66 10.50
C TYR A 56 -14.19 0.84 10.47
N VAL A 57 -13.42 -0.25 10.35
CA VAL A 57 -11.95 -0.18 10.21
C VAL A 57 -11.56 0.63 8.96
N THR A 58 -12.22 0.37 7.82
CA THR A 58 -11.92 1.07 6.55
C THR A 58 -12.17 2.57 6.66
N ALA A 59 -13.22 2.98 7.38
CA ALA A 59 -13.54 4.40 7.59
C ALA A 59 -12.42 5.14 8.34
N PHE A 60 -11.84 4.52 9.38
CA PHE A 60 -10.71 5.10 10.10
C PHE A 60 -9.45 5.20 9.23
N HIS A 61 -9.14 4.15 8.45
CA HIS A 61 -8.03 4.22 7.51
C HIS A 61 -8.24 5.31 6.46
N LEU A 62 -9.44 5.43 5.90
CA LEU A 62 -9.75 6.47 4.92
C LEU A 62 -9.61 7.87 5.51
N ARG A 63 -10.12 8.11 6.73
CA ARG A 63 -9.91 9.37 7.46
C ARG A 63 -8.43 9.71 7.59
N ASP A 64 -7.61 8.75 8.04
CA ASP A 64 -6.18 8.96 8.23
C ASP A 64 -5.44 9.22 6.90
N MET A 65 -5.88 8.59 5.81
CA MET A 65 -5.37 8.84 4.46
C MET A 65 -5.73 10.25 3.97
N LEU A 66 -6.97 10.70 4.19
CA LEU A 66 -7.44 12.04 3.83
C LEU A 66 -6.72 13.14 4.61
N ASN A 67 -6.21 12.85 5.81
CA ASN A 67 -5.36 13.75 6.57
C ASN A 67 -3.91 13.84 6.04
N GLN A 68 -3.48 12.92 5.17
CA GLN A 68 -2.11 12.86 4.63
C GLN A 68 -2.03 13.24 3.14
N ALA A 69 -3.12 13.08 2.38
CA ALA A 69 -3.16 13.35 0.95
C ALA A 69 -4.54 13.86 0.52
N SER A 70 -4.58 14.63 -0.56
CA SER A 70 -5.84 15.15 -1.10
C SER A 70 -6.70 14.04 -1.70
N VAL A 71 -8.01 14.30 -1.81
CA VAL A 71 -8.96 13.38 -2.45
C VAL A 71 -8.54 13.06 -3.88
N GLU A 72 -8.10 14.07 -4.63
CA GLU A 72 -7.63 13.92 -6.01
C GLU A 72 -6.43 12.99 -6.09
N GLN A 73 -5.49 13.10 -5.15
CA GLN A 73 -4.31 12.25 -5.10
C GLN A 73 -4.65 10.80 -4.75
N LEU A 74 -5.56 10.59 -3.79
CA LEU A 74 -6.04 9.24 -3.44
C LEU A 74 -6.78 8.59 -4.61
N ILE A 75 -7.61 9.34 -5.33
CA ILE A 75 -8.30 8.88 -6.55
C ILE A 75 -7.27 8.56 -7.65
N ALA A 76 -6.26 9.40 -7.85
CA ALA A 76 -5.21 9.17 -8.84
C ALA A 76 -4.47 7.84 -8.58
N TRP A 77 -3.99 7.62 -7.34
CA TRP A 77 -3.36 6.34 -6.97
C TRP A 77 -4.29 5.14 -7.11
N SER A 78 -5.59 5.33 -6.85
CA SER A 78 -6.58 4.26 -6.97
C SER A 78 -6.78 3.76 -8.41
N LYS A 79 -6.53 4.64 -9.39
CA LYS A 79 -6.61 4.37 -10.83
C LYS A 79 -5.37 3.67 -11.39
N GLU A 80 -4.23 3.76 -10.71
CA GLU A 80 -2.98 3.08 -11.09
C GLU A 80 -2.98 1.61 -10.62
N PRO A 81 -2.12 0.73 -11.18
CA PRO A 81 -1.83 -0.57 -10.58
C PRO A 81 -1.29 -0.43 -9.15
N ALA A 82 -1.35 -1.51 -8.37
CA ALA A 82 -0.80 -1.49 -7.01
C ALA A 82 0.71 -1.28 -7.04
N LEU A 83 1.21 -0.29 -6.28
CA LEU A 83 2.63 -0.06 -6.11
C LEU A 83 3.14 -0.93 -4.96
N GLU A 84 3.48 -2.17 -5.24
CA GLU A 84 3.94 -3.12 -4.24
C GLU A 84 5.31 -2.70 -3.68
N PRO A 85 5.46 -2.54 -2.35
CA PRO A 85 6.74 -2.17 -1.77
C PRO A 85 7.76 -3.31 -1.86
N ARG A 86 7.29 -4.56 -1.99
CA ARG A 86 8.09 -5.78 -1.95
C ARG A 86 7.67 -6.77 -3.02
N VAL A 87 8.62 -7.55 -3.52
CA VAL A 87 8.38 -8.62 -4.50
C VAL A 87 7.51 -9.72 -3.88
N ARG A 88 6.47 -10.15 -4.59
CA ARG A 88 5.47 -11.11 -4.05
C ARG A 88 5.88 -12.58 -4.21
N TYR A 89 6.75 -12.92 -5.16
CA TYR A 89 7.13 -14.30 -5.46
C TYR A 89 8.52 -14.42 -6.09
N GLY A 90 8.95 -15.67 -6.30
CA GLY A 90 10.23 -15.97 -6.92
C GLY A 90 11.41 -15.85 -5.95
N PRO A 91 12.64 -15.92 -6.47
CA PRO A 91 13.86 -15.87 -5.66
C PRO A 91 13.99 -14.62 -4.80
N ASP A 92 13.48 -13.49 -5.30
CA ASP A 92 13.56 -12.19 -4.63
C ASP A 92 12.36 -11.87 -3.72
N ARG A 93 11.49 -12.84 -3.47
CA ARG A 93 10.28 -12.65 -2.65
C ARG A 93 10.62 -11.98 -1.31
N GLY A 94 9.90 -10.89 -1.01
CA GLY A 94 10.03 -10.13 0.23
C GLY A 94 11.06 -9.00 0.18
N ARG A 95 11.96 -8.98 -0.82
CA ARG A 95 12.88 -7.87 -1.05
C ARG A 95 12.14 -6.64 -1.55
N GLU A 96 12.61 -5.46 -1.16
CA GLU A 96 12.11 -4.21 -1.71
C GLU A 96 12.62 -4.00 -3.14
N TYR A 97 11.82 -3.38 -4.01
CA TYR A 97 12.23 -3.14 -5.40
C TYR A 97 13.52 -2.29 -5.48
N SER A 98 13.75 -1.39 -4.51
CA SER A 98 14.97 -0.60 -4.41
C SER A 98 16.23 -1.42 -4.12
N GLU A 99 16.09 -2.65 -3.63
CA GLU A 99 17.20 -3.56 -3.33
C GLU A 99 17.56 -4.46 -4.50
N LEU A 100 16.75 -4.49 -5.56
CA LEU A 100 16.94 -5.39 -6.70
C LEU A 100 18.00 -4.85 -7.67
N ASP A 101 18.71 -5.76 -8.30
CA ASP A 101 19.62 -5.41 -9.39
C ASP A 101 18.82 -4.97 -10.63
N GLU A 102 19.47 -4.19 -11.51
CA GLU A 102 18.82 -3.61 -12.69
C GLU A 102 18.26 -4.66 -13.65
N ASP A 103 19.00 -5.75 -13.88
CA ASP A 103 18.55 -6.86 -14.74
C ASP A 103 17.30 -7.57 -14.17
N VAL A 104 17.22 -7.69 -12.85
CA VAL A 104 16.06 -8.27 -12.16
C VAL A 104 14.85 -7.34 -12.29
N LEU A 105 15.04 -6.03 -12.15
CA LEU A 105 13.99 -5.05 -12.38
C LEU A 105 13.49 -5.06 -13.83
N ALA A 106 14.41 -5.13 -14.79
CA ALA A 106 14.08 -5.23 -16.21
C ALA A 106 13.27 -6.50 -16.53
N ALA A 107 13.57 -7.62 -15.87
CA ALA A 107 12.76 -8.83 -15.98
C ALA A 107 11.33 -8.62 -15.43
N PHE A 108 11.19 -8.03 -14.24
CA PHE A 108 9.88 -7.75 -13.64
C PHE A 108 9.05 -6.72 -14.41
N MET A 109 9.67 -5.80 -15.16
CA MET A 109 8.96 -4.89 -16.07
C MET A 109 8.21 -5.62 -17.20
N ASN A 110 8.55 -6.87 -17.49
CA ASN A 110 7.91 -7.71 -18.50
C ASN A 110 6.99 -8.78 -17.88
N ASP A 111 6.71 -8.70 -16.57
CA ASP A 111 5.86 -9.67 -15.89
C ASP A 111 4.41 -9.66 -16.41
N ARG A 112 3.70 -10.78 -16.32
CA ARG A 112 2.27 -10.84 -16.68
C ARG A 112 1.40 -10.03 -15.74
N ASP A 113 1.81 -9.89 -14.48
CA ASP A 113 1.07 -9.17 -13.45
C ASP A 113 1.29 -7.65 -13.59
N PRO A 114 0.23 -6.86 -13.83
CA PRO A 114 0.35 -5.42 -14.04
C PRO A 114 0.90 -4.67 -12.82
N ASP A 115 0.65 -5.14 -11.59
CA ASP A 115 1.14 -4.48 -10.39
C ASP A 115 2.66 -4.66 -10.24
N ILE A 116 3.16 -5.85 -10.58
CA ILE A 116 4.60 -6.15 -10.54
C ILE A 116 5.34 -5.34 -11.60
N ARG A 117 4.82 -5.32 -12.84
CA ARG A 117 5.37 -4.47 -13.89
C ARG A 117 5.43 -3.01 -13.50
N PHE A 118 4.32 -2.50 -12.95
CA PHE A 118 4.21 -1.12 -12.53
C PHE A 118 5.20 -0.78 -11.41
N SER A 119 5.35 -1.66 -10.42
CA SER A 119 6.27 -1.48 -9.30
C SER A 119 7.73 -1.47 -9.76
N ALA A 120 8.11 -2.42 -10.63
CA ALA A 120 9.45 -2.47 -11.22
C ALA A 120 9.75 -1.25 -12.10
N ALA A 121 8.81 -0.87 -12.97
CA ALA A 121 8.96 0.30 -13.84
C ALA A 121 9.06 1.60 -13.05
N THR A 122 8.32 1.72 -11.95
CA THR A 122 8.39 2.89 -11.05
C THR A 122 9.77 3.01 -10.42
N GLU A 123 10.35 1.90 -9.95
CA GLU A 123 11.71 1.90 -9.39
C GLU A 123 12.77 2.21 -10.46
N MET A 124 12.65 1.63 -11.65
CA MET A 124 13.56 1.93 -12.77
C MET A 124 13.53 3.41 -13.15
N ALA A 125 12.33 3.99 -13.27
CA ALA A 125 12.17 5.42 -13.55
C ALA A 125 12.78 6.29 -12.44
N ARG A 126 12.62 5.88 -11.16
CA ARG A 126 13.22 6.58 -10.00
C ARG A 126 14.74 6.58 -10.07
N ARG A 127 15.38 5.47 -10.50
CA ARG A 127 16.84 5.37 -10.67
C ARG A 127 17.34 6.25 -11.81
N GLN A 128 16.67 6.20 -12.97
CA GLN A 128 17.02 6.99 -14.15
C GLN A 128 16.85 8.50 -13.93
N GLY A 129 15.88 8.89 -13.10
CA GLY A 129 15.64 10.28 -12.69
C GLY A 129 16.56 10.81 -11.57
N GLY A 130 17.60 10.06 -11.16
CA GLY A 130 18.62 10.52 -10.19
C GLY A 130 18.26 10.36 -8.71
N GLY A 131 17.23 9.56 -8.37
CA GLY A 131 16.84 9.36 -6.98
C GLY A 131 17.72 8.33 -6.27
N ALA A 132 18.49 8.76 -5.27
CA ALA A 132 18.88 7.93 -4.13
C ALA A 132 18.38 8.64 -2.87
N ILE A 133 17.12 8.43 -2.49
CA ILE A 133 16.62 8.85 -1.18
C ILE A 133 16.53 7.58 -0.35
N LYS A 134 17.52 7.38 0.53
CA LYS A 134 17.44 6.37 1.60
C LYS A 134 16.17 6.66 2.41
N ARG A 135 15.18 5.78 2.34
CA ARG A 135 14.00 5.85 3.22
C ARG A 135 14.41 5.36 4.61
N ASN A 136 14.66 6.30 5.52
CA ASN A 136 14.67 6.02 6.96
C ASN A 136 13.22 5.91 7.44
N GLY A 137 12.65 4.71 7.40
CA GLY A 137 11.46 4.37 8.17
C GLY A 137 11.87 3.71 9.49
N PRO A 138 11.16 3.95 10.62
CA PRO A 138 11.51 3.31 11.88
C PRO A 138 11.34 1.79 11.79
N ALA A 139 12.23 1.06 12.46
CA ALA A 139 12.17 -0.39 12.53
C ALA A 139 10.86 -0.84 13.21
N PRO A 140 10.22 -1.95 12.78
CA PRO A 140 8.92 -2.39 13.30
C PRO A 140 8.91 -2.88 14.77
N GLN A 141 9.95 -2.64 15.56
CA GLN A 141 10.18 -3.33 16.84
C GLN A 141 9.68 -2.60 18.09
N ASP A 142 9.21 -1.36 18.00
CA ASP A 142 8.82 -0.57 19.20
C ASP A 142 7.30 -0.51 19.48
N LEU A 143 6.48 -1.34 18.83
CA LEU A 143 5.01 -1.36 19.01
C LEU A 143 4.48 -2.54 19.84
N LEU A 144 5.32 -3.14 20.68
CA LEU A 144 4.93 -4.14 21.67
C LEU A 144 5.44 -3.75 23.06
N LEU A 145 4.89 -2.68 23.62
CA LEU A 145 4.82 -2.44 25.07
C LEU A 145 3.45 -1.82 25.40
#